data_AF-A0A849VHS6-F1
#
_entry.id   AF-A0A849VHS6-F1
#
_cell.length_a   1.000
_cell.length_b   1.000
_cell.length_c   1.000
_cell.angle_alpha   90.00
_cell.angle_beta   90.00
_cell.angle_gamma   90.00
#
_symmetry.space_group_name_H-M   'P 1'
#
loop_
_entity.id
_entity.type
_entity.pdbx_description
1 polymer ?
#
loop_
_entity_poly.entity_id
_entity_poly.type
_entity_poly.pdbx_seq_one_letter_code
_entity_poly.pdbx_strand_id
1 'polypeptide(L)'
;MELLELAMDLAILGDSEHQSYTPIVFACSSAFYGILMVLLDFCTCKATQKPSFLKLSYSGLASISMIFLWGVGAGLAGLLGTGVGIFEISRTACIFVGAGWPVVLPRLIASANSELSTEKVPME
;
A
#
# COMPACT_ATOMS: atom_id res chain seq x y z
N MET A 1 -11.97 -17.85 -9.58
CA MET A 1 -12.85 -16.74 -9.99
C MET A 1 -13.47 -16.10 -8.75
N GLU A 2 -13.99 -16.93 -7.83
CA GLU A 2 -14.61 -16.47 -6.58
C GLU A 2 -13.77 -15.52 -5.71
N LEU A 3 -12.45 -15.74 -5.56
CA LEU A 3 -11.62 -14.87 -4.71
C LEU A 3 -11.52 -13.42 -5.23
N LEU A 4 -11.36 -13.24 -6.54
CA LEU A 4 -11.23 -11.91 -7.14
C LEU A 4 -12.58 -11.18 -7.08
N GLU A 5 -13.67 -11.89 -7.33
CA GLU A 5 -15.04 -11.37 -7.21
C GLU A 5 -15.32 -10.94 -5.77
N LEU A 6 -14.99 -11.78 -4.78
CA LEU A 6 -15.16 -11.44 -3.36
C LEU A 6 -14.30 -10.24 -2.93
N ALA A 7 -13.08 -10.13 -3.48
CA ALA A 7 -12.19 -9.00 -3.20
C ALA A 7 -12.70 -7.69 -3.83
N MET A 8 -13.28 -7.77 -5.03
CA MET A 8 -13.92 -6.62 -5.66
C MET A 8 -15.23 -6.24 -4.98
N ASP A 9 -16.02 -7.21 -4.52
CA ASP A 9 -17.21 -6.99 -3.72
C ASP A 9 -16.87 -6.28 -2.40
N LEU A 10 -15.87 -6.78 -1.66
CA LEU A 10 -15.37 -6.11 -0.44
C LEU A 10 -14.84 -4.70 -0.72
N ALA A 11 -14.17 -4.49 -1.86
CA ALA A 11 -13.66 -3.18 -2.25
C ALA A 11 -14.79 -2.20 -2.61
N ILE A 12 -15.83 -2.65 -3.31
CA ILE A 12 -16.85 -1.75 -3.88
C ILE A 12 -18.07 -1.64 -2.96
N LEU A 13 -18.67 -2.76 -2.61
CA LEU A 13 -19.94 -2.86 -1.86
C LEU A 13 -19.68 -2.98 -0.36
N GLY A 14 -18.72 -3.81 0.04
CA GLY A 14 -18.09 -3.87 1.35
C GLY A 14 -19.04 -3.64 2.53
N ASP A 15 -20.05 -4.52 2.67
CA ASP A 15 -20.88 -4.54 3.87
C ASP A 15 -20.12 -5.32 4.97
N SER A 16 -20.00 -4.72 6.15
CA SER A 16 -19.03 -5.13 7.19
C SER A 16 -19.30 -6.52 7.80
N GLU A 17 -20.39 -7.19 7.44
CA GLU A 17 -20.94 -8.37 8.13
C GLU A 17 -20.93 -9.67 7.30
N HIS A 18 -20.34 -9.72 6.11
CA HIS A 18 -20.26 -10.98 5.37
C HIS A 18 -19.22 -11.94 5.98
N GLN A 19 -19.71 -13.04 6.58
CA GLN A 19 -18.91 -14.13 7.19
C GLN A 19 -17.88 -14.80 6.25
N SER A 20 -17.93 -14.53 4.95
CA SER A 20 -17.03 -15.16 3.96
C SER A 20 -15.74 -14.39 3.70
N TYR A 21 -15.56 -13.19 4.27
CA TYR A 21 -14.34 -12.43 4.03
C TYR A 21 -13.15 -13.01 4.80
N THR A 22 -12.17 -13.50 4.04
CA THR A 22 -10.92 -14.04 4.58
C THR A 22 -9.81 -12.99 4.55
N PRO A 23 -8.73 -13.14 5.34
CA PRO A 23 -7.56 -12.27 5.29
C PRO A 23 -6.96 -12.12 3.89
N ILE A 24 -7.06 -13.16 3.06
CA ILE A 24 -6.58 -13.16 1.67
C ILE A 24 -7.42 -12.21 0.80
N VAL A 25 -8.73 -12.21 1.00
CA VAL A 25 -9.66 -11.31 0.29
C VAL A 25 -9.37 -9.86 0.68
N PHE A 26 -9.17 -9.60 1.98
CA PHE A 26 -8.75 -8.30 2.49
C PHE A 26 -7.41 -7.83 1.89
N ALA A 27 -6.43 -8.73 1.77
CA ALA A 27 -5.14 -8.45 1.17
C ALA A 27 -5.29 -8.09 -0.32
N CYS A 28 -6.11 -8.81 -1.07
CA CYS A 28 -6.39 -8.49 -2.48
C CYS A 28 -7.09 -7.13 -2.63
N SER A 29 -8.09 -6.82 -1.81
CA SER A 29 -8.76 -5.52 -1.82
C SER A 29 -7.81 -4.37 -1.43
N SER A 30 -6.94 -4.59 -0.44
CA SER A 30 -5.92 -3.61 -0.03
C SER A 30 -4.88 -3.38 -1.12
N ALA A 31 -4.46 -4.44 -1.82
CA ALA A 31 -3.54 -4.33 -2.95
C ALA A 31 -4.15 -3.51 -4.09
N PHE A 32 -5.43 -3.72 -4.39
CA PHE A 32 -6.15 -2.95 -5.40
C PHE A 32 -6.15 -1.44 -5.09
N TYR A 33 -6.43 -1.06 -3.84
CA TYR A 33 -6.34 0.35 -3.42
C TYR A 33 -4.91 0.89 -3.44
N GLY A 34 -3.91 0.06 -3.10
CA GLY A 34 -2.50 0.43 -3.22
C GLY A 34 -2.09 0.73 -4.66
N ILE A 35 -2.52 -0.10 -5.62
CA ILE A 35 -2.31 0.14 -7.05
C ILE A 35 -2.98 1.45 -7.47
N LEU A 36 -4.26 1.65 -7.11
CA LEU A 36 -5.01 2.86 -7.43
C LEU A 36 -4.31 4.12 -6.93
N MET A 37 -3.82 4.11 -5.69
CA MET A 37 -3.14 5.27 -5.10
C MET A 37 -1.83 5.60 -5.81
N VAL A 38 -1.00 4.60 -6.10
CA VAL A 38 0.27 4.80 -6.80
C VAL A 38 0.04 5.21 -8.26
N LEU A 39 -1.03 4.71 -8.88
CA LEU A 39 -1.44 5.09 -10.23
C LEU A 39 -1.96 6.53 -10.28
N LEU A 40 -2.70 6.96 -9.26
CA LEU A 40 -3.14 8.35 -9.12
C LEU A 40 -1.95 9.29 -8.95
N ASP A 41 -0.97 8.94 -8.11
CA ASP A 41 0.26 9.72 -7.95
C ASP A 41 1.07 9.77 -9.25
N PHE A 42 1.22 8.65 -9.97
CA PHE A 42 1.85 8.61 -11.29
C PHE A 42 1.15 9.54 -12.30
N CYS A 43 -0.19 9.49 -12.37
CA CYS A 43 -0.97 10.34 -13.25
C CYS A 43 -0.79 11.82 -12.88
N THR A 44 -0.79 12.14 -11.59
CA THR A 44 -0.60 13.48 -11.07
C THR A 44 0.80 14.01 -11.40
N CYS A 45 1.85 13.20 -11.23
CA CYS A 45 3.22 13.54 -11.62
C CYS A 45 3.32 13.85 -13.11
N LYS A 46 2.72 13.01 -13.97
CA LYS A 46 2.76 13.20 -15.42
C LYS A 46 1.94 14.41 -15.87
N ALA A 47 0.79 14.65 -15.27
CA ALA A 47 -0.08 15.79 -15.60
C ALA A 47 0.49 17.13 -15.13
N THR A 48 1.10 17.17 -13.94
CA THR A 48 1.57 18.42 -13.32
C THR A 48 3.07 18.70 -13.52
N GLN A 49 3.83 17.73 -14.05
CA GLN A 49 5.30 17.74 -14.11
C GLN A 49 5.99 18.02 -12.76
N LYS A 50 5.29 17.75 -11.65
CA LYS A 50 5.81 17.92 -10.29
C LYS A 50 6.35 16.61 -9.73
N PRO A 51 7.29 16.67 -8.77
CA PRO A 51 7.76 15.47 -8.08
C PRO A 51 6.61 14.76 -7.36
N SER A 52 6.73 13.42 -7.28
CA SER A 52 5.78 12.53 -6.61
C SER A 52 5.53 12.93 -5.17
N PHE A 53 4.25 12.95 -4.77
CA PHE A 53 3.87 13.19 -3.37
C PHE A 53 4.29 12.02 -2.48
N LEU A 54 4.36 10.82 -3.06
CA LEU A 54 4.84 9.60 -2.43
C LEU A 54 6.38 9.49 -2.46
N LYS A 55 7.09 10.50 -2.99
CA LYS A 55 8.54 10.48 -3.23
C LYS A 55 9.01 9.29 -4.07
N LEU A 56 8.16 8.79 -4.97
CA LEU A 56 8.47 7.71 -5.90
C LEU A 56 9.10 8.27 -7.18
N SER A 57 10.14 7.61 -7.66
CA SER A 57 10.79 7.98 -8.93
C SER A 57 10.20 7.16 -10.07
N TYR A 58 9.35 7.81 -10.87
CA TYR A 58 8.71 7.18 -12.03
C TYR A 58 9.56 7.35 -13.29
N SER A 59 10.54 6.45 -13.48
CA SER A 59 11.42 6.45 -14.64
C SER A 59 11.08 5.33 -15.64
N GLY A 60 10.61 5.70 -16.83
CA GLY A 60 10.39 4.78 -17.95
C GLY A 60 9.56 3.54 -17.59
N LEU A 61 9.99 2.37 -18.10
CA LEU A 61 9.35 1.07 -17.85
C LEU A 61 9.39 0.61 -16.39
N ALA A 62 10.34 1.13 -15.58
CA ALA A 62 10.42 0.83 -14.16
C ALA A 62 9.23 1.40 -13.37
N SER A 63 8.49 2.36 -13.93
CA SER A 63 7.27 2.88 -13.30
C SER A 63 6.19 1.80 -13.18
N ILE A 64 6.11 0.88 -14.15
CA ILE A 64 5.11 -0.20 -14.15
C ILE A 64 5.40 -1.19 -13.03
N SER A 65 6.66 -1.64 -12.93
CA SER A 65 7.06 -2.54 -11.83
C SER A 65 6.88 -1.86 -10.47
N MET A 66 7.12 -0.56 -10.37
CA MET A 66 6.87 0.21 -9.14
C MET A 66 5.38 0.18 -8.76
N ILE A 67 4.46 0.43 -9.70
CA ILE A 67 3.01 0.37 -9.44
C ILE A 67 2.60 -1.01 -8.92
N PHE A 68 3.06 -2.09 -9.57
CA PHE A 68 2.76 -3.45 -9.12
C PHE A 68 3.38 -3.78 -7.77
N LEU A 69 4.66 -3.46 -7.55
CA LEU A 69 5.37 -3.80 -6.32
C LEU A 69 4.76 -3.09 -5.11
N TRP A 70 4.38 -1.82 -5.25
CA TRP A 70 3.73 -1.06 -4.19
C TRP A 70 2.31 -1.54 -3.91
N GLY A 71 1.57 -1.92 -4.95
CA GLY A 71 0.27 -2.58 -4.83
C GLY A 71 0.35 -3.89 -4.06
N VAL A 72 1.24 -4.80 -4.48
CA VAL A 72 1.49 -6.08 -3.80
C VAL A 72 1.94 -5.85 -2.35
N GLY A 73 2.80 -4.87 -2.11
CA GLY A 73 3.24 -4.48 -0.77
C GLY A 73 2.08 -4.07 0.14
N ALA A 74 1.12 -3.30 -0.37
CA ALA A 74 -0.09 -2.96 0.39
C ALA A 74 -0.96 -4.18 0.71
N GLY A 75 -1.05 -5.14 -0.22
CA GLY A 75 -1.73 -6.40 0.04
C GLY A 75 -1.06 -7.24 1.12
N LEU A 76 0.27 -7.37 1.06
CA LEU A 76 1.04 -8.07 2.09
C LEU A 76 0.92 -7.40 3.46
N ALA A 77 0.96 -6.06 3.51
CA ALA A 77 0.74 -5.31 4.73
C ALA A 77 -0.67 -5.56 5.31
N GLY A 78 -1.69 -5.63 4.44
CA GLY A 78 -3.05 -5.98 4.85
C GLY A 78 -3.17 -7.42 5.36
N LEU A 79 -2.51 -8.37 4.71
CA LEU A 79 -2.47 -9.76 5.14
C LEU A 79 -1.81 -9.91 6.51
N LEU A 80 -0.66 -9.27 6.71
CA LEU A 80 0.05 -9.31 7.99
C LEU A 80 -0.77 -8.63 9.07
N GLY A 81 -1.29 -7.42 8.81
CA GLY A 81 -2.05 -6.65 9.79
C GLY A 81 -3.36 -7.31 10.21
N THR A 82 -4.07 -7.97 9.30
CA THR A 82 -5.24 -8.79 9.65
C THR A 82 -4.83 -10.09 10.35
N GLY A 83 -3.75 -10.73 9.92
CA GLY A 83 -3.22 -11.95 10.54
C GLY A 83 -2.78 -11.76 12.00
N VAL A 84 -2.28 -10.58 12.36
CA VAL A 84 -1.94 -10.23 13.76
C VAL A 84 -3.10 -9.57 14.51
N GLY A 85 -4.28 -9.41 13.90
CA GLY A 85 -5.46 -8.82 14.52
C GLY A 85 -5.40 -7.30 14.73
N ILE A 86 -4.53 -6.59 14.01
CA ILE A 86 -4.44 -5.11 14.06
C ILE A 86 -5.59 -4.46 13.26
N PHE A 87 -6.00 -5.08 12.15
CA PHE A 87 -7.06 -4.56 11.29
C PHE A 87 -8.26 -5.50 11.29
N GLU A 88 -9.45 -4.93 11.45
CA GLU A 88 -10.70 -5.62 11.14
C GLU A 88 -10.93 -5.65 9.62
N ILE A 89 -11.51 -6.75 9.13
CA ILE A 89 -11.81 -6.91 7.71
C ILE A 89 -12.99 -6.01 7.35
N SER A 90 -12.67 -4.81 6.90
CA SER A 90 -13.63 -3.78 6.51
C SER A 90 -13.12 -3.04 5.29
N ARG A 91 -14.04 -2.55 4.45
CA ARG A 91 -13.73 -1.70 3.29
C ARG A 91 -12.86 -0.50 3.68
N THR A 92 -13.21 0.16 4.78
CA THR A 92 -12.49 1.34 5.27
C THR A 92 -11.05 0.98 5.64
N ALA A 93 -10.85 -0.17 6.30
CA ALA A 93 -9.51 -0.66 6.63
C ALA A 93 -8.71 -1.03 5.36
N CYS A 94 -9.33 -1.61 4.33
CA CYS A 94 -8.64 -1.84 3.05
C CYS A 94 -8.14 -0.55 2.41
N ILE A 95 -8.95 0.52 2.43
CA ILE A 95 -8.56 1.83 1.90
C ILE A 95 -7.40 2.41 2.72
N PHE A 96 -7.49 2.35 4.05
CA PHE A 96 -6.43 2.85 4.93
C PHE A 96 -5.11 2.11 4.76
N VAL A 97 -5.14 0.78 4.65
CA VAL A 97 -3.92 -0.01 4.40
C VAL A 97 -3.38 0.26 3.00
N GLY A 98 -4.26 0.25 1.99
CA GLY A 98 -3.94 0.50 0.59
C GLY A 98 -3.30 1.86 0.36
N ALA A 99 -3.84 2.92 0.94
CA ALA A 99 -3.32 4.28 0.84
C ALA A 99 -2.21 4.57 1.85
N GLY A 100 -2.31 4.01 3.05
CA GLY A 100 -1.36 4.23 4.14
C GLY A 100 0.01 3.65 3.81
N TRP A 101 0.07 2.46 3.22
CA TRP A 101 1.33 1.81 2.85
C TRP A 101 2.24 2.68 1.96
N PRO A 102 1.79 3.18 0.79
CA PRO A 102 2.59 4.05 -0.06
C PRO A 102 2.97 5.39 0.59
N VAL A 103 2.18 5.88 1.55
CA VAL A 103 2.43 7.17 2.21
C VAL A 103 3.39 7.05 3.40
N VAL A 104 3.24 5.98 4.19
CA VAL A 104 3.95 5.80 5.47
C VAL A 104 5.31 5.15 5.26
N LEU A 105 5.41 4.12 4.42
CA LEU A 105 6.64 3.35 4.25
C LEU A 105 7.84 4.23 3.82
N PRO A 106 7.73 5.14 2.82
CA PRO A 106 8.85 6.02 2.46
C PRO A 106 9.30 6.91 3.62
N ARG A 107 8.37 7.34 4.48
CA ARG A 107 8.67 8.18 5.65
C ARG A 107 9.39 7.38 6.73
N LEU A 108 8.99 6.13 6.97
CA LEU A 108 9.67 5.25 7.92
C LEU A 108 11.09 4.93 7.48
N ILE A 109 11.30 4.61 6.20
CA ILE A 109 12.64 4.36 5.65
C ILE A 109 13.52 5.61 5.76
N ALA A 110 12.97 6.79 5.45
CA ALA A 110 13.71 8.05 5.59
C ALA A 110 14.09 8.33 7.06
N SER A 111 13.19 8.03 8.01
CA SER A 111 13.47 8.18 9.45
C SER A 111 14.56 7.21 9.91
N ALA A 112 14.46 5.93 9.56
CA ALA A 112 15.44 4.90 9.93
C ALA A 112 16.85 5.21 9.41
N ASN A 113 16.96 5.69 8.17
CA ASN A 113 18.26 6.10 7.61
C ASN A 113 18.87 7.33 8.31
N SER A 114 18.03 8.22 8.87
CA SER A 114 18.51 9.41 9.57
C SER A 114 19.13 9.05 10.93
N GLU A 115 18.56 8.06 11.63
CA GLU A 115 19.09 7.55 12.90
C GLU A 115 20.42 6.81 12.69
N LEU A 116 20.48 5.89 11.72
CA LEU A 116 21.70 5.17 11.34
C LEU A 116 22.88 6.09 10.96
N SER A 117 22.61 7.23 10.32
CA SER A 117 23.67 8.18 9.95
C SER A 117 24.19 9.01 11.13
N THR A 118 23.45 9.08 12.24
CA THR A 118 23.81 9.85 13.43
C THR A 118 24.65 9.01 14.41
N GLU A 119 24.54 7.68 14.32
CA GLU A 119 25.37 6.72 15.06
C GLU A 119 26.74 6.52 14.40
N LYS A 120 27.47 7.62 14.21
CA LYS A 120 28.91 7.55 13.92
C LYS A 120 29.62 7.20 15.22
N VAL A 121 30.04 5.94 15.32
CA VAL A 121 30.94 5.42 16.36
C VAL A 121 32.13 6.38 16.52
N PRO A 122 32.42 6.89 17.74
CA PRO A 122 33.66 7.62 17.99
C PRO A 122 34.82 6.66 17.69
N MET A 123 35.58 6.95 16.63
CA MET A 123 36.86 6.31 16.40
C MET A 123 37.83 6.87 17.45
N GLU A 124 38.10 6.07 18.48
CA GLU A 124 39.29 6.22 19.34
C GLU A 124 40.57 5.95 18.54
#